data_AF-A0AAV8Y1G4-F1
#
_entry.id   AF-A0AAV8Y1G4-F1
#
_cell.length_a   1.000
_cell.length_b   1.000
_cell.length_c   1.000
_cell.angle_alpha   90.00
_cell.angle_beta   90.00
_cell.angle_gamma   90.00
#
_symmetry.space_group_name_H-M   'P 1'
#
loop_
_entity.id
_entity.type
_entity.pdbx_description
1 polymer ?
#
loop_
_entity_poly.entity_id
_entity_poly.type
_entity_poly.pdbx_seq_one_letter_code
_entity_poly.pdbx_strand_id
1 'polypeptide(L)'
;CSVRNFSISSVLIITELGYIPGTRLGFTCNDPQISHKYNGDTVKPAVLLVGSFILPVLVLLFTEILMKETLKKLYISELWFYYKECLIGSTLVLVVTEVAKVVVGEHRPHFFDVCEPDTNQNCVNGSYIETYKCTSTKYGGYFLIDSSRSFPSGHSSVSVFVALFSAVSFILLCMLHTVIIILFEFTLY
;
A
#
# COMPACT_ATOMS: atom_id res chain seq x y z
N CYS A 1 -22.95 7.16 -0.55
CA CYS A 1 -21.56 6.80 -0.92
C CYS A 1 -20.48 7.75 -0.37
N SER A 2 -20.71 9.08 -0.32
CA SER A 2 -19.68 10.06 0.12
C SER A 2 -19.18 9.86 1.56
N VAL A 3 -20.06 9.52 2.50
CA VAL A 3 -19.72 9.39 3.95
C VAL A 3 -18.82 8.18 4.25
N ARG A 4 -18.93 7.08 3.49
CA ARG A 4 -18.16 5.85 3.73
C ARG A 4 -16.68 6.03 3.38
N ASN A 5 -16.37 6.78 2.32
CA ASN A 5 -14.99 7.07 1.94
C ASN A 5 -14.31 8.00 2.95
N PHE A 6 -15.04 8.99 3.49
CA PHE A 6 -14.52 9.87 4.54
C PHE A 6 -14.17 9.10 5.82
N SER A 7 -15.03 8.15 6.22
CA SER A 7 -14.79 7.32 7.40
C SER A 7 -13.63 6.35 7.25
N ILE A 8 -13.32 5.90 6.03
CA ILE A 8 -12.20 4.97 5.81
C ILE A 8 -10.87 5.74 5.73
N SER A 9 -10.84 6.88 5.05
CA SER A 9 -9.66 7.75 5.02
C SER A 9 -9.28 8.26 6.41
N SER A 10 -10.25 8.55 7.27
CA SER A 10 -9.96 8.98 8.65
C SER A 10 -9.32 7.86 9.47
N VAL A 11 -9.77 6.61 9.33
CA VAL A 11 -9.17 5.44 10.01
C VAL A 11 -7.72 5.24 9.58
N LEU A 12 -7.41 5.39 8.28
CA LEU A 12 -6.04 5.32 7.77
C LEU A 12 -5.15 6.37 8.41
N ILE A 13 -5.60 7.63 8.42
CA ILE A 13 -4.83 8.75 8.99
C ILE A 13 -4.59 8.55 10.48
N ILE A 14 -5.60 8.10 11.24
CA ILE A 14 -5.48 7.85 12.68
C ILE A 14 -4.46 6.73 12.96
N THR A 15 -4.43 5.71 12.11
CA THR A 15 -3.53 4.56 12.24
C THR A 15 -2.07 4.94 11.92
N GLU A 16 -1.87 5.71 10.86
CA GLU A 16 -0.56 6.23 10.42
C GLU A 16 0.04 7.23 11.40
N LEU A 17 -0.79 8.09 12.00
CA LEU A 17 -0.33 9.03 13.04
C LEU A 17 0.01 8.33 14.37
N GLY A 18 -0.24 7.03 14.48
CA GLY A 18 0.07 6.23 15.67
C GLY A 18 -0.77 6.60 16.89
N TYR A 19 -1.97 7.15 16.68
CA TYR A 19 -2.91 7.42 17.77
C TYR A 19 -3.41 6.12 18.41
N ILE A 20 -3.44 5.03 17.61
CA ILE A 20 -3.70 3.68 18.10
C ILE A 20 -2.35 3.06 18.51
N PRO A 21 -2.13 2.78 19.81
CA PRO A 21 -0.93 2.08 20.24
C PRO A 21 -0.95 0.67 19.66
N GLY A 22 0.05 0.36 18.84
CA GLY A 22 0.23 -0.97 18.26
C GLY A 22 1.02 -1.88 19.17
N THR A 23 1.11 -3.15 18.77
CA THR A 23 2.02 -4.11 19.41
C THR A 23 3.44 -3.56 19.32
N ARG A 24 4.13 -3.44 20.47
CA ARG A 24 5.56 -3.15 20.51
C ARG A 24 6.28 -4.45 20.77
N LEU A 25 6.92 -4.99 19.74
CA LEU A 25 7.82 -6.13 19.91
C LEU A 25 9.09 -5.66 20.64
N GLY A 26 9.64 -6.51 21.49
CA GLY A 26 10.99 -6.34 22.01
C GLY A 26 12.05 -6.64 20.95
N PHE A 27 13.30 -6.34 21.25
CA PHE A 27 14.43 -6.55 20.34
C PHE A 27 15.60 -7.22 21.04
N THR A 28 16.49 -7.83 20.26
CA THR A 28 17.74 -8.39 20.76
C THR A 28 18.85 -7.33 20.77
N CYS A 29 19.57 -7.21 21.86
CA CYS A 29 20.68 -6.27 22.00
C CYS A 29 21.79 -6.57 20.97
N ASN A 30 22.25 -5.53 20.26
CA ASN A 30 23.24 -5.60 19.18
C ASN A 30 22.86 -6.50 18.00
N ASP A 31 21.57 -6.62 17.71
CA ASP A 31 21.13 -7.33 16.51
C ASP A 31 21.56 -6.58 15.23
N PRO A 32 22.38 -7.21 14.35
CA PRO A 32 22.85 -6.57 13.13
C PRO A 32 21.72 -6.29 12.14
N GLN A 33 20.59 -7.02 12.17
CA GLN A 33 19.50 -6.87 11.22
C GLN A 33 18.73 -5.55 11.38
N ILE A 34 18.73 -4.98 12.59
CA ILE A 34 18.00 -3.75 12.95
C ILE A 34 18.93 -2.57 13.28
N SER A 35 20.23 -2.72 12.98
CA SER A 35 21.29 -1.74 13.25
C SER A 35 21.76 -0.98 12.00
N HIS A 36 21.03 -1.05 10.89
CA HIS A 36 21.39 -0.32 9.68
C HIS A 36 21.15 1.18 9.82
N LYS A 37 21.97 1.98 9.13
CA LYS A 37 21.79 3.44 9.08
C LYS A 37 20.59 3.82 8.22
N TYR A 38 19.81 4.80 8.66
CA TYR A 38 18.75 5.40 7.86
C TYR A 38 19.34 6.27 6.75
N ASN A 39 19.25 5.80 5.50
CA ASN A 39 19.74 6.51 4.31
C ASN A 39 18.61 7.23 3.53
N GLY A 40 17.42 7.35 4.12
CA GLY A 40 16.22 7.85 3.45
C GLY A 40 15.48 6.79 2.64
N ASP A 41 14.25 7.11 2.26
CA ASP A 41 13.40 6.22 1.48
C ASP A 41 13.86 6.15 0.01
N THR A 42 14.09 4.92 -0.50
CA THR A 42 14.43 4.68 -1.91
C THR A 42 13.30 5.08 -2.84
N VAL A 43 12.05 4.85 -2.42
CA VAL A 43 10.84 5.18 -3.19
C VAL A 43 9.99 6.12 -2.36
N LYS A 44 9.84 7.35 -2.85
CA LYS A 44 8.99 8.35 -2.19
C LYS A 44 7.53 7.91 -2.26
N PRO A 45 6.74 8.05 -1.17
CA PRO A 45 5.31 7.73 -1.17
C PRO A 45 4.53 8.42 -2.31
N ALA A 46 4.94 9.64 -2.67
CA ALA A 46 4.34 10.40 -3.77
C ALA A 46 4.43 9.69 -5.13
N VAL A 47 5.55 9.02 -5.43
CA VAL A 47 5.74 8.35 -6.72
C VAL A 47 4.78 7.16 -6.85
N LEU A 48 4.64 6.40 -5.77
CA LEU A 48 3.75 5.24 -5.73
C LEU A 48 2.29 5.63 -5.74
N LEU A 49 1.94 6.72 -5.05
CA LEU A 49 0.59 7.28 -5.08
C LEU A 49 0.24 7.69 -6.52
N VAL A 50 1.10 8.49 -7.17
CA VAL A 50 0.88 8.92 -8.56
C VAL A 50 0.79 7.73 -9.51
N GLY A 51 1.70 6.75 -9.39
CA GLY A 51 1.68 5.54 -10.20
C GLY A 51 0.39 4.73 -10.04
N SER A 52 -0.10 4.60 -8.80
CA SER A 52 -1.33 3.86 -8.48
C SER A 52 -2.59 4.51 -9.05
N PHE A 53 -2.60 5.83 -9.24
CA PHE A 53 -3.70 6.54 -9.89
C PHE A 53 -3.59 6.53 -11.43
N ILE A 54 -2.38 6.69 -11.98
CA ILE A 54 -2.17 6.80 -13.43
C ILE A 54 -2.29 5.44 -14.13
N LEU A 55 -1.66 4.40 -13.59
CA LEU A 55 -1.61 3.08 -14.21
C LEU A 55 -2.99 2.50 -14.57
N PRO A 56 -4.00 2.45 -13.66
CA PRO A 56 -5.30 1.88 -13.99
C PRO A 56 -6.03 2.70 -15.07
N VAL A 57 -5.87 4.02 -15.10
CA VAL A 57 -6.46 4.88 -16.13
C VAL A 57 -5.83 4.58 -17.49
N LEU A 58 -4.50 4.47 -17.56
CA LEU A 58 -3.79 4.14 -18.80
C LEU A 58 -4.21 2.78 -19.34
N VAL A 59 -4.29 1.76 -18.48
CA VAL A 59 -4.72 0.42 -18.89
C VAL A 59 -6.16 0.47 -19.41
N LEU A 60 -7.11 1.05 -18.66
CA LEU A 60 -8.50 1.14 -19.07
C LEU A 60 -8.67 1.90 -20.39
N LEU A 61 -8.01 3.04 -20.57
CA LEU A 61 -8.02 3.79 -21.83
C LEU A 61 -7.44 2.96 -22.99
N PHE A 62 -6.31 2.30 -22.75
CA PHE A 62 -5.67 1.46 -23.74
C PHE A 62 -6.58 0.28 -24.15
N THR A 63 -7.27 -0.35 -23.20
CA THR A 63 -8.24 -1.43 -23.47
C THR A 63 -9.36 -0.95 -24.39
N GLU A 64 -9.90 0.25 -24.13
CA GLU A 64 -11.04 0.79 -24.87
C GLU A 64 -10.64 1.19 -26.30
N ILE A 65 -9.41 1.70 -26.48
CA ILE A 65 -8.84 2.01 -27.80
C ILE A 65 -8.59 0.74 -28.62
N LEU A 66 -8.07 -0.33 -28.01
CA LEU A 66 -7.81 -1.58 -28.73
C LEU A 66 -9.09 -2.30 -29.16
N MET A 67 -10.14 -2.23 -28.35
CA MET A 67 -11.40 -2.93 -28.62
C MET A 67 -12.34 -2.15 -29.53
N LYS A 68 -12.23 -0.82 -29.62
CA LYS A 68 -13.13 -0.01 -30.45
C LYS A 68 -12.41 0.50 -31.68
N GLU A 69 -12.97 0.22 -32.86
CA GLU A 69 -12.48 0.76 -34.13
C GLU A 69 -12.59 2.29 -34.22
N THR A 70 -13.37 2.94 -33.35
CA THR A 70 -13.57 4.41 -33.39
C THR A 70 -13.51 5.07 -32.01
N LEU A 71 -12.61 6.05 -31.86
CA LEU A 71 -12.42 6.86 -30.64
C LEU A 71 -13.63 7.75 -30.27
N LYS A 72 -14.65 7.86 -31.14
CA LYS A 72 -15.82 8.72 -30.92
C LYS A 72 -16.85 8.13 -29.95
N LYS A 73 -16.75 6.84 -29.62
CA LYS A 73 -17.67 6.13 -28.71
C LYS A 73 -16.99 5.75 -27.38
N LEU A 74 -16.13 6.60 -26.84
CA LEU A 74 -15.59 6.37 -25.49
C LEU A 74 -16.69 6.60 -24.45
N TYR A 75 -17.03 5.57 -23.68
CA TYR A 75 -18.02 5.69 -22.60
C TYR A 75 -17.32 6.10 -21.31
N ILE A 76 -17.03 7.39 -21.17
CA ILE A 76 -16.35 7.97 -20.00
C ILE A 76 -17.05 7.59 -18.69
N SER A 77 -18.38 7.43 -18.69
CA SER A 77 -19.15 6.99 -17.53
C SER A 77 -18.77 5.59 -17.05
N GLU A 78 -18.47 4.67 -17.97
CA GLU A 78 -18.10 3.30 -17.68
C GLU A 78 -16.64 3.22 -17.19
N LEU A 79 -15.73 3.93 -17.85
CA LEU A 79 -14.34 4.07 -17.39
C LEU A 79 -14.27 4.65 -15.96
N TRP A 80 -15.10 5.66 -15.68
CA TRP A 80 -15.19 6.25 -14.34
C TRP A 80 -15.73 5.26 -13.30
N PHE A 81 -16.64 4.37 -13.69
CA PHE A 81 -17.15 3.33 -12.81
C PHE A 81 -16.05 2.33 -12.41
N TYR A 82 -15.32 1.75 -13.38
CA TYR A 82 -14.21 0.83 -13.09
C TYR A 82 -13.09 1.48 -12.28
N TYR A 83 -12.76 2.73 -12.61
CA TYR A 83 -11.75 3.48 -11.87
C TYR A 83 -12.15 3.67 -10.40
N LYS A 84 -13.41 4.01 -10.14
CA LYS A 84 -13.92 4.14 -8.76
C LYS A 84 -13.82 2.85 -7.97
N GLU A 85 -14.15 1.71 -8.57
CA GLU A 85 -14.04 0.40 -7.91
C GLU A 85 -12.58 0.08 -7.57
N CYS A 86 -11.64 0.39 -8.47
CA CYS A 86 -10.20 0.27 -8.20
C CYS A 86 -9.75 1.11 -7.00
N LEU A 87 -10.24 2.35 -6.87
CA LEU A 87 -9.91 3.22 -5.74
C LEU A 87 -10.48 2.69 -4.42
N ILE A 88 -11.71 2.20 -4.43
CA ILE A 88 -12.35 1.61 -3.23
C ILE A 88 -11.56 0.38 -2.80
N GLY A 89 -11.23 -0.52 -3.73
CA GLY A 89 -10.44 -1.71 -3.47
C GLY A 89 -9.04 -1.37 -2.92
N SER A 90 -8.36 -0.40 -3.53
CA SER A 90 -7.03 0.06 -3.06
C SER A 90 -7.09 0.60 -1.63
N THR A 91 -8.15 1.34 -1.30
CA THR A 91 -8.37 1.86 0.06
C THR A 91 -8.59 0.73 1.06
N LEU A 92 -9.37 -0.30 0.70
CA LEU A 92 -9.57 -1.48 1.55
C LEU A 92 -8.26 -2.24 1.78
N VAL A 93 -7.45 -2.44 0.73
CA VAL A 93 -6.14 -3.08 0.86
C VAL A 93 -5.23 -2.28 1.78
N LEU A 94 -5.20 -0.96 1.67
CA LEU A 94 -4.45 -0.09 2.59
C LEU A 94 -4.88 -0.28 4.04
N VAL A 95 -6.20 -0.27 4.31
CA VAL A 95 -6.71 -0.43 5.68
C VAL A 95 -6.27 -1.77 6.27
N VAL A 96 -6.44 -2.85 5.51
CA VAL A 96 -6.03 -4.19 5.95
C VAL A 96 -4.53 -4.24 6.20
N THR A 97 -3.73 -3.62 5.33
CA THR A 97 -2.28 -3.60 5.44
C THR A 97 -1.83 -2.81 6.67
N GLU A 98 -2.41 -1.63 6.92
CA GLU A 98 -2.08 -0.82 8.10
C GLU A 98 -2.51 -1.48 9.40
N VAL A 99 -3.69 -2.12 9.43
CA VAL A 99 -4.11 -2.92 10.59
C VAL A 99 -3.15 -4.08 10.83
N ALA A 100 -2.77 -4.82 9.78
CA ALA A 100 -1.78 -5.90 9.91
C ALA A 100 -0.43 -5.37 10.41
N LYS A 101 0.01 -4.20 9.92
CA LYS A 101 1.25 -3.54 10.32
C LYS A 101 1.26 -3.16 11.81
N VAL A 102 0.12 -2.70 12.34
CA VAL A 102 -0.08 -2.40 13.77
C VAL A 102 -0.09 -3.67 14.64
N VAL A 103 -0.63 -4.78 14.11
CA VAL A 103 -0.70 -6.06 14.82
C VAL A 103 0.66 -6.75 14.89
N VAL A 104 1.39 -6.79 13.75
CA VAL A 104 2.69 -7.46 13.64
C VAL A 104 3.77 -6.69 14.41
N GLY A 105 3.87 -5.37 14.21
CA GLY A 105 4.80 -4.53 14.99
C GLY A 105 6.28 -4.89 14.83
N GLU A 106 6.67 -5.47 13.68
CA GLU A 106 8.06 -5.85 13.38
C GLU A 106 8.91 -4.60 13.15
N HIS A 107 10.14 -4.58 13.67
CA HIS A 107 11.05 -3.44 13.52
C HIS A 107 11.60 -3.32 12.09
N ARG A 108 11.90 -2.09 11.69
CA ARG A 108 12.63 -1.82 10.44
C ARG A 108 14.14 -2.05 10.63
N PRO A 109 14.88 -2.33 9.55
CA PRO A 109 16.33 -2.51 9.62
C PRO A 109 17.11 -1.32 10.20
N HIS A 110 16.52 -0.12 10.20
CA HIS A 110 17.11 1.11 10.71
C HIS A 110 16.53 1.55 12.06
N PHE A 111 15.91 0.63 12.80
CA PHE A 111 15.24 0.92 14.06
C PHE A 111 16.18 1.53 15.11
N PHE A 112 17.39 1.00 15.29
CA PHE A 112 18.33 1.54 16.29
C PHE A 112 18.81 2.95 15.99
N ASP A 113 19.01 3.29 14.71
CA ASP A 113 19.46 4.61 14.28
C ASP A 113 18.35 5.68 14.47
N VAL A 114 17.08 5.28 14.28
CA VAL A 114 15.94 6.20 14.40
C VAL A 114 15.44 6.34 15.83
N CYS A 115 15.23 5.22 16.54
CA CYS A 115 14.62 5.22 17.87
C CYS A 115 15.63 5.53 19.00
N GLU A 116 16.91 5.12 18.86
CA GLU A 116 17.91 5.17 19.93
C GLU A 116 17.31 4.67 21.27
N PRO A 117 16.99 3.36 21.38
CA PRO A 117 16.26 2.84 22.53
C PRO A 117 17.11 2.88 23.80
N ASP A 118 16.59 3.53 24.85
CA ASP A 118 17.17 3.42 26.19
C ASP A 118 16.83 2.06 26.80
N THR A 119 17.87 1.30 27.10
CA THR A 119 17.80 -0.09 27.59
C THR A 119 17.96 -0.19 29.10
N ASN A 120 17.85 0.91 29.86
CA ASN A 120 18.03 0.92 31.32
C ASN A 120 19.29 0.15 31.77
N GLN A 121 20.39 0.30 31.00
CA GLN A 121 21.73 -0.27 31.24
C GLN A 121 21.87 -1.80 31.18
N ASN A 122 20.82 -2.56 30.83
CA ASN A 122 20.87 -4.04 30.80
C ASN A 122 21.08 -4.63 29.39
N CYS A 123 21.63 -3.87 28.43
CA CYS A 123 21.90 -4.36 27.08
C CYS A 123 23.20 -5.20 27.06
N VAL A 124 23.08 -6.50 27.34
CA VAL A 124 24.17 -7.47 27.14
C VAL A 124 24.04 -8.08 25.75
N ASN A 125 25.15 -8.30 25.04
CA ASN A 125 25.13 -8.84 23.68
C ASN A 125 24.31 -10.16 23.61
N GLY A 126 23.29 -10.20 22.76
CA GLY A 126 22.39 -11.36 22.63
C GLY A 126 21.26 -11.46 23.67
N SER A 127 21.14 -10.51 24.61
CA SER A 127 19.99 -10.43 25.51
C SER A 127 18.75 -9.85 24.82
N TYR A 128 17.57 -10.34 25.18
CA TYR A 128 16.29 -9.83 24.67
C TYR A 128 15.73 -8.77 25.61
N ILE A 129 15.33 -7.62 25.05
CA ILE A 129 14.74 -6.50 25.76
C ILE A 129 13.27 -6.35 25.36
N GLU A 130 12.37 -6.61 26.30
CA GLU A 130 10.92 -6.51 26.07
C GLU A 130 10.42 -5.06 26.06
N THR A 131 10.94 -4.21 26.95
CA THR A 131 10.44 -2.85 27.14
C THR A 131 11.54 -1.82 26.95
N TYR A 132 11.26 -0.80 26.13
CA TYR A 132 12.20 0.27 25.81
C TYR A 132 11.46 1.60 25.60
N LYS A 133 12.22 2.69 25.65
CA LYS A 133 11.76 4.02 25.24
C LYS A 133 12.71 4.59 24.20
N CYS A 134 12.16 5.15 23.14
CA CYS A 134 12.97 5.89 22.16
C CYS A 134 13.43 7.21 22.78
N THR A 135 14.73 7.50 22.71
CA THR A 135 15.32 8.73 23.23
C THR A 135 15.77 9.72 22.16
N SER A 136 15.80 9.27 20.90
CA SER A 136 16.20 10.11 19.77
C SER A 136 15.33 11.35 19.64
N THR A 137 15.98 12.51 19.55
CA THR A 137 15.36 13.81 19.23
C THR A 137 15.56 14.22 17.78
N LYS A 138 16.28 13.41 17.00
CA LYS A 138 16.64 13.69 15.59
C LYS A 138 15.45 13.56 14.63
N TYR A 139 14.48 12.71 14.98
CA TYR A 139 13.35 12.35 14.13
C TYR A 139 12.01 12.68 14.80
N GLY A 140 11.01 13.04 14.00
CA GLY A 140 9.65 13.30 14.50
C GLY A 140 8.92 12.02 14.94
N GLY A 141 7.84 12.19 15.71
CA GLY A 141 7.07 11.05 16.26
C GLY A 141 6.58 10.04 15.21
N TYR A 142 6.21 10.51 14.01
CA TYR A 142 5.83 9.66 12.88
C TYR A 142 6.95 8.67 12.50
N PHE A 143 8.20 9.14 12.38
CA PHE A 143 9.34 8.29 12.01
C PHE A 143 9.69 7.29 13.11
N LEU A 144 9.53 7.67 14.38
CA LEU A 144 9.72 6.76 15.51
C LEU A 144 8.71 5.60 15.44
N ILE A 145 7.43 5.91 15.19
CA ILE A 145 6.37 4.90 15.04
C ILE A 145 6.63 4.03 13.81
N ASP A 146 6.96 4.63 12.67
CA ASP A 146 7.20 3.89 11.43
C ASP A 146 8.45 2.98 11.52
N SER A 147 9.48 3.40 12.26
CA SER A 147 10.67 2.57 12.50
C SER A 147 10.37 1.27 13.26
N SER A 148 9.30 1.28 14.06
CA SER A 148 8.83 0.11 14.84
C SER A 148 7.80 -0.75 14.09
N ARG A 149 7.55 -0.45 12.81
CA ARG A 149 6.52 -1.11 12.00
C ARG A 149 6.99 -1.26 10.55
N SER A 150 7.54 -2.41 10.22
CA SER A 150 8.11 -2.71 8.89
C SER A 150 7.18 -3.52 8.00
N PHE A 151 6.49 -4.51 8.56
CA PHE A 151 5.73 -5.51 7.82
C PHE A 151 4.24 -5.51 8.18
N PRO A 152 3.33 -5.68 7.20
CA PRO A 152 3.54 -5.63 5.75
C PRO A 152 3.66 -4.18 5.19
N SER A 153 4.19 -4.04 3.97
CA SER A 153 4.35 -2.74 3.29
C SER A 153 3.06 -2.29 2.60
N GLY A 154 2.51 -1.13 2.99
CA GLY A 154 1.36 -0.48 2.33
C GLY A 154 1.60 -0.22 0.85
N HIS A 155 2.76 0.33 0.53
CA HIS A 155 3.22 0.63 -0.83
C HIS A 155 3.19 -0.60 -1.75
N SER A 156 3.74 -1.72 -1.28
CA SER A 156 3.81 -2.95 -2.06
C SER A 156 2.41 -3.55 -2.23
N SER A 157 1.60 -3.55 -1.17
CA SER A 157 0.25 -4.12 -1.18
C SER A 157 -0.67 -3.41 -2.17
N VAL A 158 -0.63 -2.06 -2.22
CA VAL A 158 -1.39 -1.28 -3.21
C VAL A 158 -0.88 -1.51 -4.61
N SER A 159 0.44 -1.50 -4.81
CA SER A 159 1.03 -1.69 -6.14
C SER A 159 0.62 -3.02 -6.76
N VAL A 160 0.67 -4.11 -5.97
CA VAL A 160 0.23 -5.44 -6.41
C VAL A 160 -1.26 -5.46 -6.70
N PHE A 161 -2.09 -4.87 -5.81
CA PHE A 161 -3.53 -4.80 -6.04
C PHE A 161 -3.89 -4.07 -7.34
N VAL A 162 -3.34 -2.88 -7.57
CA VAL A 162 -3.62 -2.08 -8.77
C VAL A 162 -3.15 -2.80 -10.03
N ALA A 163 -1.98 -3.45 -10.00
CA ALA A 163 -1.46 -4.21 -11.12
C ALA A 163 -2.39 -5.40 -11.45
N LEU A 164 -2.79 -6.18 -10.45
CA LEU A 164 -3.70 -7.32 -10.63
C LEU A 164 -5.09 -6.88 -11.10
N PHE A 165 -5.67 -5.84 -10.49
CA PHE A 165 -6.96 -5.30 -10.91
C PHE A 165 -6.93 -4.86 -12.37
N SER A 166 -5.87 -4.15 -12.77
CA SER A 166 -5.69 -3.67 -14.14
C SER A 166 -5.53 -4.83 -15.13
N ALA A 167 -4.71 -5.83 -14.78
CA ALA A 167 -4.49 -7.01 -15.63
C ALA A 167 -5.77 -7.85 -15.80
N VAL A 168 -6.51 -8.10 -14.72
CA VAL A 168 -7.77 -8.85 -14.75
C VAL A 168 -8.82 -8.09 -15.55
N SER A 169 -8.93 -6.77 -15.36
CA SER A 169 -9.85 -5.92 -16.14
C SER A 169 -9.54 -5.99 -17.62
N PHE A 170 -8.27 -5.90 -18.01
CA PHE A 170 -7.84 -6.04 -19.40
C PHE A 170 -8.19 -7.41 -19.99
N ILE A 171 -7.89 -8.49 -19.28
CA ILE A 171 -8.17 -9.86 -19.75
C ILE A 171 -9.68 -10.07 -19.92
N LEU A 172 -10.50 -9.67 -18.94
CA LEU A 172 -11.96 -9.82 -19.01
C LEU A 172 -12.56 -9.04 -20.19
N LEU A 173 -12.10 -7.81 -20.41
CA LEU A 173 -12.55 -6.97 -21.53
C LEU A 173 -12.15 -7.60 -22.88
N CYS A 174 -10.91 -8.07 -23.02
CA CYS A 174 -10.47 -8.77 -24.23
C CYS A 174 -11.29 -10.05 -24.51
N MET A 175 -11.50 -10.90 -23.50
CA MET A 175 -12.27 -12.15 -23.64
C MET A 175 -13.71 -11.86 -24.05
N LEU A 176 -14.35 -10.86 -23.44
CA LEU A 176 -15.71 -10.46 -23.78
C LEU A 176 -15.80 -9.97 -25.23
N HIS A 177 -14.82 -9.17 -25.69
CA HIS A 177 -14.76 -8.70 -27.07
C HIS A 177 -14.68 -9.84 -28.08
N THR A 178 -13.78 -10.80 -27.85
CA THR A 178 -13.60 -11.96 -28.73
C THR A 178 -14.88 -12.80 -28.82
N VAL A 179 -15.56 -13.03 -27.69
CA VAL A 179 -16.83 -13.77 -27.67
C VAL A 179 -17.92 -13.02 -28.45
N ILE A 180 -18.03 -11.69 -28.31
CA ILE A 180 -19.01 -10.89 -29.05
C ILE A 180 -18.77 -10.98 -30.57
N ILE A 181 -17.51 -10.91 -31.02
CA ILE A 181 -17.17 -11.05 -32.45
C ILE A 181 -17.60 -12.42 -32.97
N ILE A 182 -17.27 -13.49 -32.25
CA ILE A 182 -17.63 -14.87 -32.64
C ILE A 182 -19.15 -15.03 -32.70
N LEU A 183 -19.88 -14.51 -31.71
CA LEU A 183 -21.34 -14.55 -31.71
C LEU A 183 -21.93 -13.76 -32.88
N PHE A 184 -21.35 -12.60 -33.20
CA PHE A 184 -21.80 -11.78 -34.33
C PHE A 184 -21.56 -12.48 -35.67
N GLU A 185 -20.40 -13.12 -35.85
CA GLU A 185 -20.13 -13.99 -37.02
C GLU A 185 -21.13 -15.16 -37.12
N PHE A 186 -21.44 -15.81 -35.99
CA PHE A 186 -22.43 -16.90 -35.96
C PHE A 186 -23.87 -16.44 -36.24
N THR A 187 -24.21 -15.19 -35.93
CA THR A 187 -25.56 -14.65 -36.18
C THR A 187 -25.75 -14.20 -37.63
N LEU A 188 -24.64 -13.99 -38.36
CA LEU A 188 -24.64 -13.58 -39.76
C LEU A 188 -24.60 -14.76 -40.75
N TYR A 189 -24.49 -15.99 -40.25
CA TYR A 189 -24.49 -17.24 -41.03
C TYR A 189 -25.79 -18.03 -40.81
#